data_AF-A0A7U6KTC3-F1
#
_entry.id   AF-A0A7U6KTC3-F1
#
_cell.length_a   1.000
_cell.length_b   1.000
_cell.length_c   1.000
_cell.angle_alpha   90.00
_cell.angle_beta   90.00
_cell.angle_gamma   90.00
#
_symmetry.space_group_name_H-M   'P 1'
#
loop_
_entity.id
_entity.type
_entity.pdbx_description
1 polymer ?
#
loop_
_entity_poly.entity_id
_entity_poly.type
_entity_poly.pdbx_seq_one_letter_code
_entity_poly.pdbx_strand_id
1 'polypeptide(L)'
;MRVIVDSLEMALATPNSSEKPNTSELATIAAIATPLGRGGVGVIRLSGSRAYAMACALTGKTAFTPRMASFCRFYQADGTVIDEGLVLFFKGPHSFTGEDVIELQGHGGVILQNQLLARVFELGAKQASAGEFSYRAFDNDKLDLVQAEAIADAIDATSAAAASSAIRSLSGEFSQKINQLLEQLIHLRLHVEAAIDFPDEEDVDFFI
;
A
#
# COMPACT_ATOMS: atom_id res chain seq x y z
N MET A 1 12.46 -3.80 8.71
CA MET A 1 12.92 -2.56 9.38
C MET A 1 13.30 -1.42 8.42
N ARG A 2 14.32 -1.50 7.53
CA ARG A 2 14.77 -0.31 6.76
C ARG A 2 13.72 0.34 5.83
N VAL A 3 13.02 -0.38 4.95
CA VAL A 3 12.21 0.29 3.90
C VAL A 3 11.03 1.11 4.44
N ILE A 4 10.32 0.61 5.45
CA ILE A 4 9.18 1.32 6.05
C ILE A 4 9.66 2.33 7.11
N VAL A 5 10.71 2.01 7.88
CA VAL A 5 11.27 2.95 8.87
C VAL A 5 11.97 4.12 8.17
N ASP A 6 12.68 3.91 7.05
CA ASP A 6 13.27 4.97 6.22
C ASP A 6 12.16 5.86 5.60
N SER A 7 11.02 5.27 5.23
CA SER A 7 9.85 6.01 4.74
C SER A 7 9.14 6.80 5.83
N LEU A 8 9.06 6.25 7.05
CA LEU A 8 8.57 6.92 8.25
C LEU A 8 9.51 8.05 8.69
N GLU A 9 10.83 7.85 8.67
CA GLU A 9 11.82 8.88 8.97
C GLU A 9 11.74 10.04 7.96
N MET A 10 11.51 9.76 6.67
CA MET A 10 11.27 10.79 5.66
C MET A 10 9.95 11.54 5.86
N ALA A 11 8.87 10.85 6.27
CA ALA A 11 7.58 11.48 6.54
C ALA A 11 7.59 12.33 7.83
N LEU A 12 8.33 11.87 8.85
CA LEU A 12 8.49 12.53 10.16
C LEU A 12 9.47 13.72 10.13
N ALA A 13 10.20 13.94 9.03
CA ALA A 13 11.08 15.09 8.85
C ALA A 13 10.35 16.42 8.56
N THR A 14 9.01 16.46 8.66
CA THR A 14 8.21 17.69 8.54
C THR A 14 7.70 18.14 9.91
N PRO A 15 7.86 19.43 10.29
CA PRO A 15 7.51 19.87 11.63
C PRO A 15 5.99 19.95 11.80
N ASN A 16 5.50 19.13 12.73
CA ASN A 16 4.37 19.38 13.63
C ASN A 16 3.07 19.94 12.99
N SER A 17 2.19 19.05 12.56
CA SER A 17 0.74 19.32 12.60
C SER A 17 0.01 18.04 13.00
N SER A 18 -0.66 18.08 14.16
CA SER A 18 -1.42 16.97 14.76
C SER A 18 -2.79 16.77 14.09
N GLU A 19 -2.90 17.05 12.79
CA GLU A 19 -4.08 16.78 11.98
C GLU A 19 -3.64 15.80 10.90
N LYS A 20 -4.29 14.62 10.84
CA LYS A 20 -4.12 13.73 9.69
C LYS A 20 -4.45 14.55 8.44
N PRO A 21 -3.54 14.68 7.45
CA PRO A 21 -3.84 15.41 6.23
C PRO A 21 -5.10 14.80 5.61
N ASN A 22 -6.04 15.65 5.20
CA ASN A 22 -7.21 15.19 4.46
C ASN A 22 -6.72 14.29 3.33
N THR A 23 -7.23 13.06 3.22
CA THR A 23 -6.84 12.08 2.17
C THR A 23 -7.04 12.63 0.74
N SER A 24 -7.76 13.75 0.63
CA SER A 24 -7.90 14.59 -0.57
C SER A 24 -6.63 15.37 -0.99
N GLU A 25 -5.64 15.55 -0.13
CA GLU A 25 -4.49 16.45 -0.36
C GLU A 25 -3.18 15.75 -0.71
N LEU A 26 -3.10 14.43 -0.53
CA LEU A 26 -1.91 13.68 -0.94
C LEU A 26 -1.83 13.58 -2.47
N ALA A 27 -0.65 13.88 -3.00
CA ALA A 27 -0.40 13.79 -4.44
C ALA A 27 -0.57 12.34 -4.92
N THR A 28 -1.17 12.18 -6.11
CA THR A 28 -1.21 10.89 -6.81
C THR A 28 0.21 10.48 -7.18
N ILE A 29 0.59 9.27 -6.79
CA ILE A 29 1.91 8.69 -7.07
C ILE A 29 1.85 7.63 -8.15
N ALA A 30 2.97 7.41 -8.83
CA ALA A 30 3.13 6.36 -9.82
C ALA A 30 4.53 5.73 -9.78
N ALA A 31 4.63 4.44 -10.06
CA ALA A 31 5.88 3.73 -10.31
C ALA A 31 5.68 2.46 -11.15
N ILE A 32 6.75 1.96 -11.74
CA ILE A 32 6.79 0.61 -12.31
C ILE A 32 6.76 -0.39 -11.16
N ALA A 33 5.76 -1.27 -11.15
CA ALA A 33 5.50 -2.26 -10.10
C ALA A 33 6.07 -3.65 -10.41
N THR A 34 6.59 -3.86 -11.62
CA THR A 34 7.28 -5.09 -12.04
C THR A 34 8.80 -4.93 -11.96
N PRO A 35 9.57 -6.03 -11.79
CA PRO A 35 11.03 -5.99 -11.84
C PRO A 35 11.55 -5.34 -13.13
N LEU A 36 12.67 -4.61 -13.00
CA LEU A 36 13.36 -4.04 -14.16
C LEU A 36 13.90 -5.17 -15.05
N GLY A 37 13.65 -5.07 -16.35
CA GLY A 37 14.12 -6.06 -17.31
C GLY A 37 13.23 -6.16 -18.53
N ARG A 38 13.40 -7.27 -19.27
CA ARG A 38 12.51 -7.64 -20.38
C ARG A 38 11.53 -8.68 -19.88
N GLY A 39 10.23 -8.40 -20.02
CA GLY A 39 9.15 -9.32 -19.72
C GLY A 39 8.06 -9.24 -20.78
N GLY A 40 7.14 -10.21 -20.78
CA GLY A 40 5.95 -10.15 -21.64
C GLY A 40 5.04 -8.98 -21.27
N VAL A 41 4.90 -8.71 -19.97
CA VAL A 41 4.06 -7.64 -19.41
C VAL A 41 4.87 -6.83 -18.41
N GLY A 42 4.69 -5.52 -18.41
CA GLY A 42 5.15 -4.63 -17.35
C GLY A 42 3.97 -3.84 -16.80
N VAL A 43 4.00 -3.59 -15.49
CA VAL A 43 2.91 -2.93 -14.77
C VAL A 43 3.37 -1.59 -14.24
N ILE A 44 2.62 -0.52 -14.54
CA ILE A 44 2.75 0.78 -13.87
C ILE A 44 1.54 0.95 -12.96
N ARG A 45 1.80 1.18 -11.68
CA ARG A 45 0.76 1.40 -10.68
C ARG A 45 0.67 2.87 -10.34
N LEU A 46 -0.54 3.40 -10.27
CA LEU A 46 -0.88 4.72 -9.78
C LEU A 46 -1.75 4.61 -8.53
N SER A 47 -1.58 5.49 -7.55
CA SER A 47 -2.43 5.59 -6.35
C SER A 47 -2.72 7.03 -5.98
N GLY A 48 -3.98 7.36 -5.72
CA GLY A 48 -4.43 8.65 -5.22
C GLY A 48 -5.63 9.23 -5.94
N SER A 49 -6.12 10.36 -5.45
CA SER A 49 -7.39 10.99 -5.88
C SER A 49 -7.51 11.30 -7.37
N ARG A 50 -6.40 11.51 -8.10
CA ARG A 50 -6.38 11.78 -9.54
C ARG A 50 -6.07 10.57 -10.41
N ALA A 51 -5.80 9.39 -9.83
CA ALA A 51 -5.41 8.20 -10.59
C ALA A 51 -6.44 7.84 -11.67
N TYR A 52 -7.73 7.83 -11.33
CA TYR A 52 -8.81 7.53 -12.27
C TYR A 52 -8.87 8.54 -13.43
N ALA A 53 -8.82 9.83 -13.13
CA ALA A 53 -8.85 10.89 -14.14
C ALA A 53 -7.63 10.82 -15.09
N MET A 54 -6.45 10.51 -14.56
CA MET A 54 -5.24 10.31 -15.35
C MET A 54 -5.38 9.11 -16.30
N ALA A 55 -5.99 8.01 -15.85
CA ALA A 55 -6.24 6.84 -16.72
C ALA A 55 -7.21 7.17 -17.86
N CYS A 56 -8.26 7.95 -17.58
CA CYS A 56 -9.18 8.44 -18.62
C CYS A 56 -8.44 9.33 -19.64
N ALA A 57 -7.64 10.29 -19.18
CA ALA A 57 -6.86 11.16 -20.05
C ALA A 57 -5.83 10.40 -20.90
N LEU A 58 -5.18 9.40 -20.32
CA LEU A 58 -4.16 8.57 -20.99
C LEU A 58 -4.74 7.67 -22.08
N THR A 59 -5.99 7.23 -21.94
CA THR A 59 -6.62 6.23 -22.82
C THR A 59 -7.72 6.79 -23.72
N GLY A 60 -8.19 8.00 -23.44
CA GLY A 60 -9.38 8.58 -24.07
C GLY A 60 -10.71 7.93 -23.64
N LYS A 61 -10.71 7.00 -22.67
CA LYS A 61 -11.94 6.40 -22.17
C LYS A 61 -12.66 7.32 -21.18
N THR A 62 -13.98 7.32 -21.24
CA THR A 62 -14.84 8.11 -20.34
C THR A 62 -15.06 7.44 -18.99
N ALA A 63 -14.99 6.11 -18.92
CA ALA A 63 -15.15 5.38 -17.67
C ALA A 63 -14.44 4.03 -17.63
N PHE A 64 -14.12 3.59 -16.41
CA PHE A 64 -13.66 2.24 -16.11
C PHE A 64 -14.57 1.58 -15.07
N THR A 65 -14.86 0.31 -15.28
CA THR A 65 -15.56 -0.48 -14.26
C THR A 65 -14.52 -1.02 -13.25
N PRO A 66 -14.72 -0.82 -11.93
CA PRO A 66 -13.81 -1.34 -10.93
C PRO A 66 -13.63 -2.86 -11.07
N ARG A 67 -12.37 -3.33 -10.94
CA ARG A 67 -11.96 -4.74 -10.99
C ARG A 67 -12.30 -5.47 -12.29
N MET A 68 -12.54 -4.74 -13.37
CA MET A 68 -12.71 -5.30 -14.71
C MET A 68 -11.59 -4.80 -15.63
N ALA A 69 -10.88 -5.75 -16.25
CA ALA A 69 -9.82 -5.44 -17.19
C ALA A 69 -10.39 -4.76 -18.43
N SER A 70 -9.78 -3.65 -18.83
CA SER A 70 -10.16 -2.87 -19.99
C SER A 70 -9.01 -2.81 -20.98
N PHE A 71 -9.15 -3.42 -22.16
CA PHE A 71 -8.18 -3.25 -23.24
C PHE A 71 -8.20 -1.80 -23.75
N CYS A 72 -7.03 -1.16 -23.81
CA CYS A 72 -6.84 0.25 -24.14
C CYS A 72 -5.56 0.45 -24.94
N ARG A 73 -5.53 1.53 -25.72
CA ARG A 73 -4.29 2.16 -26.17
C ARG A 73 -3.91 3.27 -25.19
N PHE A 74 -2.61 3.49 -25.02
CA PHE A 74 -2.07 4.58 -24.21
C PHE A 74 -1.51 5.65 -25.13
N TYR A 75 -1.88 6.91 -24.91
CA TYR A 75 -1.57 8.01 -25.82
C TYR A 75 -0.62 9.05 -25.20
N GLN A 76 0.24 9.61 -26.04
CA GLN A 76 0.97 10.82 -25.73
C GLN A 76 0.06 12.05 -25.79
N ALA A 77 0.60 13.21 -25.38
CA ALA A 77 -0.12 14.49 -25.44
C ALA A 77 -0.54 14.90 -26.86
N ASP A 78 0.23 14.48 -27.88
CA ASP A 78 -0.04 14.75 -29.30
C ASP A 78 -0.98 13.71 -29.95
N GLY A 79 -1.44 12.71 -29.19
CA GLY A 79 -2.31 11.64 -29.68
C GLY A 79 -1.59 10.46 -30.33
N THR A 80 -0.25 10.45 -30.37
CA THR A 80 0.51 9.27 -30.79
C THR A 80 0.36 8.12 -29.79
N VAL A 81 0.32 6.89 -30.29
CA VAL A 81 0.21 5.69 -29.43
C VAL A 81 1.57 5.37 -28.85
N ILE A 82 1.65 5.29 -27.52
CA ILE A 82 2.83 4.82 -26.79
C ILE A 82 2.89 3.29 -26.83
N ASP A 83 1.78 2.66 -26.42
CA ASP A 83 1.64 1.22 -26.26
C ASP A 83 0.15 0.84 -26.20
N GLU A 84 -0.15 -0.46 -26.22
CA GLU A 84 -1.48 -1.02 -26.00
C GLU A 84 -1.45 -2.12 -24.93
N GLY A 85 -2.52 -2.22 -24.16
CA GLY A 85 -2.53 -3.09 -23.00
C GLY A 85 -3.83 -3.05 -22.22
N LEU A 86 -3.77 -3.46 -20.96
CA LEU A 86 -4.91 -3.49 -20.05
C LEU A 86 -4.83 -2.35 -19.04
N VAL A 87 -6.00 -1.84 -18.68
CA VAL A 87 -6.19 -1.00 -17.49
C VAL A 87 -7.05 -1.75 -16.50
N LEU A 88 -6.60 -1.80 -15.24
CA LEU A 88 -7.39 -2.25 -14.10
C LEU A 88 -7.60 -1.08 -13.15
N PHE A 89 -8.86 -0.82 -12.82
CA PHE A 89 -9.23 0.19 -11.84
C PHE A 89 -9.66 -0.45 -10.54
N PHE A 90 -9.07 -0.04 -9.43
CA PHE A 90 -9.49 -0.41 -8.09
C PHE A 90 -10.00 0.85 -7.39
N LYS A 91 -11.31 0.94 -7.20
CA LYS A 91 -11.93 2.05 -6.49
C LYS A 91 -11.62 1.96 -4.99
N GLY A 92 -11.15 3.05 -4.39
CA GLY A 92 -11.01 3.16 -2.93
C GLY A 92 -12.37 3.04 -2.23
N PRO A 93 -12.48 2.40 -1.05
CA PRO A 93 -11.40 1.84 -0.22
C PRO A 93 -11.00 0.39 -0.59
N HIS A 94 -11.50 -0.15 -1.70
CA HIS A 94 -11.33 -1.54 -2.12
C HIS A 94 -10.10 -1.74 -3.03
N SER A 95 -8.99 -1.11 -2.68
CA SER A 95 -7.70 -1.20 -3.35
C SER A 95 -6.58 -1.58 -2.37
N PHE A 96 -5.36 -1.75 -2.87
CA PHE A 96 -4.18 -2.05 -2.04
C PHE A 96 -3.87 -0.93 -1.05
N THR A 97 -3.82 0.32 -1.52
CA THR A 97 -3.49 1.49 -0.70
C THR A 97 -4.69 2.04 0.07
N GLY A 98 -5.92 1.63 -0.25
CA GLY A 98 -7.15 2.26 0.25
C GLY A 98 -7.60 3.48 -0.57
N GLU A 99 -6.75 4.00 -1.47
CA GLU A 99 -7.09 5.09 -2.39
C GLU A 99 -7.66 4.54 -3.71
N ASP A 100 -8.07 5.42 -4.64
CA ASP A 100 -8.25 5.00 -6.03
C ASP A 100 -6.89 4.57 -6.62
N VAL A 101 -6.83 3.36 -7.16
CA VAL A 101 -5.63 2.76 -7.76
C VAL A 101 -5.89 2.37 -9.20
N ILE A 102 -4.94 2.68 -10.08
CA ILE A 102 -4.94 2.24 -11.47
C ILE A 102 -3.69 1.39 -11.69
N GLU A 103 -3.86 0.26 -12.37
CA GLU A 103 -2.75 -0.50 -12.94
C GLU A 103 -2.82 -0.45 -14.46
N LEU A 104 -1.76 0.06 -15.07
CA LEU A 104 -1.52 0.03 -16.51
C LEU A 104 -0.64 -1.17 -16.81
N GLN A 105 -1.15 -2.14 -17.55
CA GLN A 105 -0.43 -3.35 -17.93
C GLN A 105 -0.16 -3.32 -19.42
N GLY A 106 1.05 -2.92 -19.79
CA GLY A 106 1.52 -2.85 -21.18
C GLY A 106 2.63 -3.88 -21.44
N HIS A 107 3.29 -3.76 -22.58
CA HIS A 107 4.42 -4.61 -22.90
C HIS A 107 5.59 -4.35 -21.94
N GLY A 108 6.25 -5.42 -21.49
CA GLY A 108 7.34 -5.36 -20.50
C GLY A 108 8.69 -4.90 -21.06
N GLY A 109 8.68 -4.04 -22.07
CA GLY A 109 9.89 -3.42 -22.63
C GLY A 109 10.28 -2.17 -21.84
N VAL A 110 11.53 -2.11 -21.36
CA VAL A 110 12.04 -0.99 -20.53
C VAL A 110 11.74 0.39 -21.15
N ILE A 111 11.93 0.54 -22.46
CA ILE A 111 11.67 1.81 -23.16
C ILE A 111 10.18 2.17 -23.15
N LEU A 112 9.28 1.22 -23.43
CA LEU A 112 7.83 1.45 -23.43
C LEU A 112 7.32 1.80 -22.03
N GLN A 113 7.77 1.05 -21.02
CA GLN A 113 7.42 1.32 -19.62
C GLN A 113 7.89 2.71 -19.17
N ASN A 114 9.11 3.11 -19.54
CA ASN A 114 9.62 4.44 -19.21
C ASN A 114 8.87 5.57 -19.93
N GLN A 115 8.51 5.39 -21.22
CA GLN A 115 7.69 6.37 -21.94
C GLN A 115 6.29 6.50 -21.34
N LEU A 116 5.67 5.37 -20.99
CA LEU A 116 4.35 5.36 -20.37
C LEU A 116 4.37 5.99 -18.97
N LEU A 117 5.40 5.71 -18.17
CA LEU A 117 5.58 6.32 -16.86
C LEU A 117 5.85 7.83 -16.96
N ALA A 118 6.69 8.26 -17.91
CA ALA A 118 6.93 9.68 -18.16
C ALA A 118 5.62 10.41 -18.52
N ARG A 119 4.78 9.78 -19.37
CA ARG A 119 3.47 10.33 -19.71
C ARG A 119 2.55 10.45 -18.49
N VAL A 120 2.59 9.50 -17.57
CA VAL A 120 1.85 9.56 -16.30
C VAL A 120 2.33 10.72 -15.42
N PHE A 121 3.64 11.02 -15.40
CA PHE A 121 4.18 12.18 -14.69
C PHE A 121 3.78 13.51 -15.33
N GLU A 122 3.75 13.60 -16.66
CA GLU A 122 3.23 14.78 -17.38
C GLU A 122 1.75 15.08 -17.05
N LEU A 123 0.95 14.04 -16.80
CA LEU A 123 -0.44 14.18 -16.34
C LEU A 123 -0.54 14.62 -14.86
N GLY A 124 0.59 14.74 -14.17
CA GLY A 124 0.71 15.31 -12.84
C GLY A 124 0.94 14.31 -11.71
N ALA A 125 1.16 13.03 -12.01
CA ALA A 125 1.56 12.07 -10.98
C ALA A 125 2.99 12.38 -10.49
N LYS A 126 3.27 12.09 -9.22
CA LYS A 126 4.63 12.13 -8.67
C LYS A 126 5.24 10.73 -8.69
N GLN A 127 6.58 10.65 -8.73
CA GLN A 127 7.26 9.38 -8.55
C GLN A 127 7.02 8.87 -7.12
N ALA A 128 6.60 7.60 -7.00
CA ALA A 128 6.48 6.98 -5.68
C ALA A 128 7.87 6.76 -5.05
N SER A 129 7.99 7.06 -3.76
CA SER A 129 9.16 6.70 -2.96
C SER A 129 9.20 5.18 -2.69
N ALA A 130 10.36 4.66 -2.29
CA ALA A 130 10.48 3.26 -1.92
C ALA A 130 9.48 2.91 -0.79
N GLY A 131 8.70 1.84 -0.97
CA GLY A 131 7.70 1.43 0.04
C GLY A 131 6.45 2.31 0.16
N GLU A 132 6.33 3.41 -0.58
CA GLU A 132 5.26 4.40 -0.38
C GLU A 132 3.85 3.81 -0.56
N PHE A 133 3.65 2.87 -1.49
CA PHE A 133 2.35 2.21 -1.64
C PHE A 133 1.97 1.40 -0.39
N SER A 134 2.91 0.65 0.21
CA SER A 134 2.65 -0.11 1.43
C SER A 134 2.49 0.81 2.64
N TYR A 135 3.23 1.91 2.69
CA TYR A 135 3.04 2.94 3.71
C TYR A 135 1.64 3.55 3.66
N ARG A 136 1.14 3.91 2.48
CA ARG A 136 -0.24 4.41 2.32
C ARG A 136 -1.29 3.37 2.67
N ALA A 137 -1.03 2.08 2.38
CA ALA A 137 -1.89 1.00 2.83
C ALA A 137 -1.96 0.93 4.36
N PHE A 138 -0.82 1.05 5.04
CA PHE A 138 -0.77 1.14 6.51
C PHE A 138 -1.51 2.37 7.05
N ASP A 139 -1.25 3.55 6.49
CA ASP A 139 -1.86 4.80 6.93
C ASP A 139 -3.39 4.83 6.74
N ASN A 140 -3.89 4.16 5.70
CA ASN A 140 -5.32 3.98 5.42
C ASN A 140 -5.93 2.73 6.09
N ASP A 141 -5.30 2.20 7.14
CA ASP A 141 -5.77 1.06 7.94
C ASP A 141 -6.07 -0.21 7.11
N LYS A 142 -5.39 -0.37 5.96
CA LYS A 142 -5.52 -1.57 5.10
C LYS A 142 -4.67 -2.72 5.60
N LEU A 143 -3.57 -2.40 6.26
CA LEU A 143 -2.56 -3.32 6.80
C LEU A 143 -2.06 -2.77 8.13
N ASP A 144 -1.71 -3.64 9.06
CA ASP A 144 -0.86 -3.23 10.19
C ASP A 144 0.63 -3.16 9.78
N LEU A 145 1.48 -2.67 10.68
CA LEU A 145 2.91 -2.51 10.40
C LEU A 145 3.61 -3.84 10.11
N VAL A 146 3.23 -4.91 10.83
CA VAL A 146 3.82 -6.24 10.65
C VAL A 146 3.45 -6.82 9.30
N GLN A 147 2.20 -6.65 8.87
CA GLN A 147 1.73 -7.03 7.55
C GLN A 147 2.43 -6.24 6.45
N ALA A 148 2.65 -4.93 6.63
CA ALA A 148 3.36 -4.10 5.66
C ALA A 148 4.83 -4.54 5.51
N GLU A 149 5.51 -4.91 6.60
CA GLU A 149 6.86 -5.48 6.55
C GLU A 149 6.89 -6.86 5.89
N ALA A 150 5.90 -7.70 6.17
CA ALA A 150 5.79 -9.04 5.60
C ALA A 150 5.69 -9.04 4.07
N ILE A 151 5.26 -7.95 3.43
CA ILE A 151 5.29 -7.79 1.98
C ILE A 151 6.73 -7.82 1.45
N ALA A 152 7.64 -7.06 2.07
CA ALA A 152 9.04 -7.03 1.67
C ALA A 152 9.69 -8.41 1.90
N ASP A 153 9.44 -9.02 3.05
CA ASP A 153 9.95 -10.35 3.37
C ASP A 153 9.45 -11.42 2.39
N ALA A 154 8.21 -11.31 1.92
CA ALA A 154 7.66 -12.22 0.92
C ALA A 154 8.31 -12.05 -0.46
N ILE A 155 8.66 -10.81 -0.85
CA ILE A 155 9.34 -10.51 -2.11
C ILE A 155 10.80 -10.98 -2.07
N ASP A 156 11.49 -10.76 -0.95
CA ASP A 156 12.91 -11.07 -0.77
C ASP A 156 13.18 -12.53 -0.35
N ALA A 157 12.14 -13.33 -0.12
CA ALA A 157 12.26 -14.69 0.35
C ALA A 157 13.11 -15.58 -0.58
N THR A 158 14.20 -16.13 -0.04
CA THR A 158 15.13 -17.02 -0.76
C THR A 158 14.85 -18.51 -0.52
N SER A 159 13.86 -18.85 0.30
CA SER A 159 13.41 -20.23 0.54
C SER A 159 11.90 -20.32 0.65
N ALA A 160 11.33 -21.50 0.33
CA ALA A 160 9.90 -21.75 0.44
C ALA A 160 9.38 -21.60 1.88
N ALA A 161 10.21 -21.96 2.87
CA ALA A 161 9.86 -21.79 4.29
C ALA A 161 9.79 -20.31 4.70
N ALA A 162 10.74 -19.48 4.23
CA ALA A 162 10.72 -18.04 4.46
C ALA A 162 9.49 -17.39 3.79
N ALA A 163 9.22 -17.75 2.53
CA ALA A 163 8.05 -17.26 1.81
C ALA A 163 6.74 -17.65 2.52
N SER A 164 6.60 -18.91 2.94
CA SER A 164 5.41 -19.36 3.69
C SER A 164 5.25 -18.61 5.01
N SER A 165 6.34 -18.33 5.72
CA SER A 165 6.31 -17.60 6.99
C SER A 165 5.88 -16.15 6.77
N ALA A 166 6.44 -15.47 5.76
CA ALA A 166 6.06 -14.10 5.40
C ALA A 166 4.57 -14.01 5.00
N ILE A 167 4.05 -14.97 4.24
CA ILE A 167 2.63 -15.02 3.86
C ILE A 167 1.70 -15.17 5.08
N ARG A 168 2.09 -15.93 6.12
CA ARG A 168 1.30 -16.03 7.36
C ARG A 168 1.30 -14.74 8.19
N SER A 169 2.42 -14.00 8.19
CA SER A 169 2.45 -12.67 8.79
C SER A 169 1.55 -11.71 8.00
N LEU A 170 1.61 -11.75 6.66
CA LEU A 170 0.80 -10.92 5.79
C LEU A 170 -0.71 -11.18 5.93
N SER A 171 -1.12 -12.42 6.18
CA SER A 171 -2.54 -12.77 6.41
C SER A 171 -3.11 -12.21 7.72
N GLY A 172 -2.26 -11.68 8.61
CA GLY A 172 -2.64 -11.19 9.92
C GLY A 172 -2.74 -12.27 10.99
N GLU A 173 -2.45 -13.55 10.66
CA GLU A 173 -2.47 -14.66 11.63
C GLU A 173 -1.49 -14.38 12.78
N PHE A 174 -0.32 -13.85 12.46
CA PHE A 174 0.69 -13.50 13.48
C PHE A 174 0.22 -12.33 14.36
N SER A 175 -0.29 -11.25 13.75
CA SER A 175 -0.81 -10.08 14.47
C SER A 175 -1.95 -10.46 15.42
N GLN A 176 -2.85 -11.34 15.00
CA GLN A 176 -3.94 -11.84 15.85
C GLN A 176 -3.41 -12.54 17.12
N LYS A 177 -2.38 -13.39 17.00
CA LYS A 177 -1.77 -14.06 18.15
C LYS A 177 -1.11 -13.07 19.11
N ILE A 178 -0.42 -12.07 18.59
CA ILE A 178 0.21 -11.03 19.43
C ILE A 178 -0.85 -10.20 20.15
N ASN A 179 -1.92 -9.80 19.46
CA ASN A 179 -3.00 -9.02 20.06
C ASN A 179 -3.73 -9.79 21.16
N GLN A 180 -3.92 -11.11 21.01
CA GLN A 180 -4.48 -11.96 22.07
C GLN A 180 -3.60 -11.98 23.32
N LEU A 181 -2.27 -12.07 23.16
CA LEU A 181 -1.33 -12.01 24.29
C LEU A 181 -1.31 -10.63 24.94
N LEU A 182 -1.37 -9.57 24.13
CA LEU A 182 -1.44 -8.19 24.62
C LEU A 182 -2.70 -7.96 25.46
N GLU A 183 -3.85 -8.47 25.02
CA GLU A 183 -5.11 -8.39 25.76
C GLU A 183 -5.01 -9.09 27.12
N GLN A 184 -4.41 -10.29 27.17
CA GLN A 184 -4.14 -10.99 28.43
C GLN A 184 -3.22 -10.20 29.37
N LEU A 185 -2.17 -9.57 28.84
CA LEU A 185 -1.26 -8.73 29.63
C LEU A 185 -1.95 -7.47 30.15
N ILE A 186 -2.83 -6.85 29.35
CA ILE A 186 -3.64 -5.70 29.78
C ILE A 186 -4.55 -6.13 30.93
N HIS A 187 -5.23 -7.27 30.81
CA HIS A 187 -6.06 -7.81 31.90
C HIS A 187 -5.24 -8.08 33.16
N LEU A 188 -4.07 -8.72 33.04
CA LEU A 188 -3.20 -8.95 34.19
C LEU A 188 -2.77 -7.65 34.86
N ARG A 189 -2.36 -6.65 34.06
CA ARG A 189 -2.00 -5.31 34.55
C ARG A 189 -3.14 -4.68 35.33
N LEU A 190 -4.38 -4.74 34.81
CA LEU A 190 -5.55 -4.20 35.50
C LEU A 190 -5.77 -4.84 36.87
N HIS A 191 -5.59 -6.16 37.00
CA HIS A 191 -5.71 -6.85 38.28
C HIS A 191 -4.63 -6.41 39.28
N VAL A 192 -3.38 -6.30 38.81
CA VAL A 192 -2.26 -5.85 39.66
C VAL A 192 -2.48 -4.40 40.12
N GLU A 193 -2.92 -3.51 39.23
CA GLU A 193 -3.22 -2.12 39.59
C GLU A 193 -4.37 -2.03 40.60
N ALA A 194 -5.46 -2.79 40.40
CA ALA A 194 -6.57 -2.84 41.36
C ALA A 194 -6.13 -3.34 42.74
N ALA A 195 -5.29 -4.38 42.79
CA ALA A 195 -4.78 -4.90 44.06
C ALA A 195 -3.84 -3.93 44.80
N ILE A 196 -3.11 -3.09 44.06
CA ILE A 196 -2.25 -2.05 44.66
C ILE A 196 -3.09 -0.88 45.20
N ASP A 197 -4.11 -0.45 44.44
CA ASP A 197 -4.95 0.69 44.82
C ASP A 197 -5.95 0.35 45.94
N PHE A 198 -6.36 -0.91 46.07
CA PHE A 198 -7.36 -1.37 47.04
C PHE A 198 -6.90 -2.61 47.84
N PRO A 199 -5.85 -2.49 48.68
CA PRO A 199 -5.26 -3.64 49.38
C PRO A 199 -6.14 -4.24 50.50
N ASP A 200 -7.15 -3.49 50.98
CA ASP A 200 -8.04 -3.88 52.08
C ASP A 200 -9.39 -4.44 51.59
N GLU A 201 -9.64 -4.50 50.27
CA GLU A 201 -10.82 -5.16 49.70
C GLU A 201 -10.53 -6.67 49.51
N GLU A 202 -11.14 -7.52 50.36
CA GLU A 202 -10.95 -8.99 50.37
C GLU A 202 -11.38 -9.71 49.07
N ASP A 203 -11.94 -9.00 48.08
CA ASP A 203 -12.57 -9.58 46.87
C ASP A 203 -11.69 -9.51 45.59
N VAL A 204 -10.42 -9.10 45.68
CA VAL A 204 -9.50 -9.16 44.52
C VAL A 204 -8.85 -10.54 44.43
N ASP A 205 -9.65 -11.54 44.08
CA ASP A 205 -9.22 -12.94 43.94
C ASP A 205 -8.18 -13.06 42.81
N PHE A 206 -6.94 -13.39 43.18
CA PHE A 206 -5.75 -13.25 42.33
C PHE A 206 -5.56 -14.37 41.29
N PHE A 207 -6.38 -15.44 41.33
CA PHE A 207 -6.17 -16.66 40.55
C PHE A 207 -7.49 -17.36 40.18
N ILE A 208 -8.13 -16.96 39.08
CA ILE A 208 -9.02 -17.85 38.31
C ILE A 208 -8.69 -17.70 36.83
#